data_AF-A0A9X5IBL2-F1
#
_entry.id   AF-A0A9X5IBL2-F1
#
_cell.length_a   1.000
_cell.length_b   1.000
_cell.length_c   1.000
_cell.angle_alpha   90.00
_cell.angle_beta   90.00
_cell.angle_gamma   90.00
#
_symmetry.space_group_name_H-M   'P 1'
#
loop_
_entity.id
_entity.type
_entity.pdbx_description
1 polymer ?
#
loop_
_entity_poly.entity_id
_entity_poly.type
_entity_poly.pdbx_seq_one_letter_code
_entity_poly.pdbx_strand_id
1 'polypeptide(L)'
;MRDLRTTMRAGLDRSGQAFAADAQQTMTAVRHEVSEMVGRINRAARSFELHSLNLAHLRRRLYLGMGGMLLLSLAGVVLVYQALYGHYRQEYERLLGEVAYLKAVNGADVAPCGDGRLCARIDEAAPPLGGDGQYRLVLPRP
;
A
#
# COMPACT_ATOMS: atom_id res chain seq x y z
N MET A 1 -84.25 35.73 31.67
CA MET A 1 -82.81 35.39 31.79
C MET A 1 -82.50 33.91 31.94
N ARG A 2 -83.36 33.05 32.54
CA ARG A 2 -83.07 31.60 32.67
C ARG A 2 -82.96 30.85 31.34
N ASP A 3 -83.73 31.27 30.34
CA ASP A 3 -83.83 30.59 29.04
C ASP A 3 -82.61 30.79 28.12
N LEU A 4 -81.84 31.86 28.33
CA LEU A 4 -80.61 32.10 27.57
C LEU A 4 -79.46 31.19 28.02
N ARG A 5 -79.47 30.78 29.29
CA ARG A 5 -78.40 29.98 29.88
C ARG A 5 -78.48 28.51 29.47
N THR A 6 -79.69 28.01 29.28
CA THR A 6 -79.96 26.64 28.82
C THR A 6 -79.63 26.49 27.33
N THR A 7 -79.96 27.48 26.52
CA THR A 7 -79.63 27.49 25.08
C THR A 7 -78.13 27.60 24.82
N MET A 8 -77.40 28.42 25.59
CA MET A 8 -75.94 28.49 25.47
C MET A 8 -75.23 27.18 25.85
N ARG A 9 -75.68 26.49 26.90
CA ARG A 9 -75.09 25.19 27.30
C ARG A 9 -75.34 24.11 26.25
N ALA A 10 -76.57 24.03 25.74
CA ALA A 10 -76.89 23.09 24.66
C ALA A 10 -76.08 23.37 23.38
N GLY A 11 -75.78 24.65 23.08
CA GLY A 11 -74.89 25.03 22.00
C GLY A 11 -73.43 24.59 22.23
N LEU A 12 -72.93 24.77 23.45
CA LEU A 12 -71.57 24.36 23.84
C LEU A 12 -71.38 22.85 23.72
N ASP A 13 -72.32 22.06 24.24
CA ASP A 13 -72.25 20.59 24.20
C ASP A 13 -72.30 20.07 22.75
N ARG A 14 -73.16 20.67 21.91
CA ARG A 14 -73.25 20.31 20.50
C ARG A 14 -71.97 20.66 19.73
N SER A 15 -71.32 21.78 20.07
CA SER A 15 -70.01 22.13 19.49
C SER A 15 -68.88 21.21 19.96
N GLY A 16 -68.84 20.86 21.25
CA GLY A 16 -67.83 19.94 21.79
C GLY A 16 -67.92 18.54 21.20
N GLN A 17 -69.13 18.04 20.95
CA GLN A 17 -69.34 16.76 20.26
C GLN A 17 -68.90 16.80 18.79
N ALA A 18 -69.13 17.91 18.09
CA ALA A 18 -68.68 18.08 16.71
C ALA A 18 -67.14 18.11 16.61
N PHE A 19 -66.47 18.83 17.51
CA PHE A 19 -65.01 18.85 17.58
C PHE A 19 -64.42 17.50 17.97
N ALA A 20 -65.04 16.77 18.90
CA ALA A 20 -64.58 15.43 19.27
C ALA A 20 -64.70 14.44 18.09
N ALA A 21 -65.79 14.52 17.32
CA ALA A 21 -65.97 13.69 16.13
C ALA A 21 -64.94 14.01 15.04
N ASP A 22 -64.68 15.30 14.79
CA ASP A 22 -63.72 15.78 13.80
C ASP A 22 -62.26 15.46 14.19
N ALA A 23 -61.91 15.65 15.47
CA ALA A 23 -60.62 15.26 16.03
C ALA A 23 -60.37 13.75 15.90
N GLN A 24 -61.41 12.93 16.10
CA GLN A 24 -61.28 11.48 15.99
C GLN A 24 -61.12 11.03 14.54
N GLN A 25 -61.81 11.67 13.59
CA GLN A 25 -61.67 11.41 12.16
C GLN A 25 -60.29 11.84 11.62
N THR A 26 -59.80 13.00 12.04
CA THR A 26 -58.46 13.47 11.67
C THR A 26 -57.36 12.59 12.26
N MET A 27 -57.49 12.17 13.52
CA MET A 27 -56.53 11.25 14.13
C MET A 27 -56.45 9.90 13.43
N THR A 28 -57.58 9.33 12.97
CA THR A 28 -57.55 8.05 12.24
C THR A 28 -56.92 8.21 10.86
N ALA A 29 -57.21 9.30 10.15
CA ALA A 29 -56.58 9.62 8.87
C ALA A 29 -55.05 9.77 9.00
N VAL A 30 -54.59 10.56 9.99
CA VAL A 30 -53.16 10.75 10.27
C VAL A 30 -52.50 9.44 10.69
N ARG A 31 -53.17 8.60 11.49
CA ARG A 31 -52.62 7.32 11.95
C ARG A 31 -52.36 6.36 10.78
N HIS A 32 -53.24 6.35 9.78
CA HIS A 32 -53.05 5.55 8.57
C HIS A 32 -51.83 6.02 7.77
N GLU A 33 -51.71 7.33 7.54
CA GLU A 33 -50.59 7.91 6.82
C GLU A 33 -49.25 7.67 7.53
N VAL A 34 -49.22 7.84 8.87
CA VAL A 34 -48.05 7.55 9.69
C VAL A 34 -47.68 6.07 9.66
N SER A 35 -48.66 5.15 9.73
CA SER A 35 -48.38 3.71 9.67
C SER A 35 -47.75 3.28 8.36
N GLU A 36 -48.16 3.91 7.26
CA GLU A 36 -47.60 3.67 5.95
C GLU A 36 -46.17 4.21 5.84
N MET A 37 -45.94 5.45 6.29
CA MET A 37 -44.60 6.04 6.34
C MET A 37 -43.65 5.23 7.20
N VAL A 38 -44.09 4.78 8.39
CA VAL A 38 -43.29 3.90 9.26
C VAL A 38 -42.94 2.59 8.55
N GLY A 39 -43.90 1.99 7.83
CA GLY A 39 -43.66 0.79 7.03
C GLY A 39 -42.68 1.00 5.88
N ARG A 40 -42.65 2.19 5.27
CA ARG A 40 -41.68 2.57 4.22
C ARG A 40 -40.29 2.83 4.82
N ILE A 41 -40.22 3.56 5.93
CA ILE A 41 -38.97 3.85 6.66
C ILE A 41 -38.33 2.55 7.17
N ASN A 42 -39.10 1.63 7.74
CA ASN A 42 -38.56 0.38 8.27
C ASN A 42 -38.02 -0.54 7.16
N ARG A 43 -38.68 -0.55 6.00
CA ARG A 43 -38.17 -1.25 4.80
C ARG A 43 -36.89 -0.62 4.27
N ALA A 44 -36.82 0.71 4.21
CA ALA A 44 -35.61 1.43 3.83
C ALA A 44 -34.46 1.18 4.83
N ALA A 45 -34.72 1.31 6.13
CA ALA A 45 -33.74 1.08 7.20
C ALA A 45 -33.15 -0.33 7.15
N ARG A 46 -34.00 -1.37 7.01
CA ARG A 46 -33.54 -2.76 6.86
C ARG A 46 -32.68 -2.96 5.60
N SER A 47 -33.05 -2.33 4.50
CA SER A 47 -32.25 -2.41 3.27
C SER A 47 -30.88 -1.74 3.42
N PHE A 48 -30.80 -0.62 4.15
CA PHE A 48 -29.55 0.08 4.45
C PHE A 48 -28.64 -0.72 5.39
N GLU A 49 -29.22 -1.37 6.40
CA GLU A 49 -28.49 -2.18 7.39
C GLU A 49 -27.83 -3.41 6.74
N LEU A 50 -28.52 -4.04 5.78
CA LEU A 50 -27.95 -5.14 4.98
C LEU A 50 -26.81 -4.67 4.07
N HIS A 51 -26.88 -3.44 3.55
CA HIS A 51 -25.82 -2.89 2.69
C HIS A 51 -24.60 -2.44 3.48
N SER A 52 -24.78 -1.86 4.68
CA SER A 52 -23.67 -1.35 5.50
C SER A 52 -22.78 -2.48 6.03
N LEU A 53 -23.37 -3.60 6.45
CA LEU A 53 -22.64 -4.78 6.93
C LEU A 53 -21.80 -5.43 5.83
N ASN A 54 -22.36 -5.56 4.62
CA ASN A 54 -21.64 -6.14 3.48
C ASN A 54 -20.48 -5.26 3.02
N LEU A 55 -20.66 -3.94 2.98
CA LEU A 55 -19.59 -3.00 2.62
C LEU A 55 -18.45 -3.00 3.65
N ALA A 56 -18.75 -3.11 4.94
CA ALA A 56 -17.73 -3.17 5.98
C ALA A 56 -16.86 -4.43 5.86
N HIS A 57 -17.48 -5.59 5.60
CA HIS A 57 -16.76 -6.86 5.40
C HIS A 57 -15.91 -6.85 4.12
N LEU A 58 -16.46 -6.36 3.00
CA LEU A 58 -15.72 -6.22 1.74
C LEU A 58 -14.55 -5.27 1.88
N ARG A 59 -14.75 -4.12 2.53
CA ARG A 59 -13.71 -3.12 2.77
C ARG A 59 -12.57 -3.70 3.59
N ARG A 60 -12.87 -4.46 4.64
CA ARG A 60 -11.83 -5.09 5.48
C ARG A 60 -11.03 -6.15 4.73
N ARG A 61 -11.68 -6.96 3.88
CA ARG A 61 -11.00 -7.93 3.00
C ARG A 61 -10.13 -7.25 1.95
N LEU A 62 -10.60 -6.15 1.36
CA LEU A 62 -9.82 -5.38 0.39
C LEU A 62 -8.56 -4.79 1.04
N TYR A 63 -8.67 -4.19 2.23
CA TYR A 63 -7.50 -3.68 2.95
C TYR A 63 -6.51 -4.78 3.33
N LEU A 64 -6.99 -5.94 3.79
CA LEU A 64 -6.13 -7.09 4.11
C LEU A 64 -5.46 -7.67 2.87
N GLY A 65 -6.18 -7.78 1.76
CA GLY A 65 -5.63 -8.28 0.49
C GLY A 65 -4.60 -7.34 -0.12
N MET A 66 -4.91 -6.04 -0.15
CA MET A 66 -4.01 -5.02 -0.71
C MET A 66 -2.76 -4.85 0.16
N GLY A 67 -2.92 -4.79 1.49
CA GLY A 67 -1.80 -4.76 2.43
C GLY A 67 -0.94 -6.03 2.35
N GLY A 68 -1.58 -7.20 2.27
CA GLY A 68 -0.88 -8.49 2.14
C GLY A 68 -0.06 -8.59 0.85
N MET A 69 -0.61 -8.19 -0.29
CA MET A 69 0.13 -8.19 -1.56
C MET A 69 1.32 -7.25 -1.56
N LEU A 70 1.19 -6.05 -0.97
CA LEU A 70 2.31 -5.11 -0.84
C LEU A 70 3.44 -5.69 0.02
N LEU A 71 3.09 -6.32 1.15
CA LEU A 71 4.08 -6.96 2.02
C LEU A 71 4.76 -8.15 1.35
N LEU A 72 4.01 -8.98 0.62
CA LEU A 72 4.56 -10.11 -0.15
C LEU A 72 5.50 -9.62 -1.26
N SER A 73 5.12 -8.57 -1.98
CA SER A 73 5.97 -7.96 -3.01
C SER A 73 7.27 -7.43 -2.40
N LEU A 74 7.19 -6.70 -1.29
CA LEU A 74 8.36 -6.15 -0.61
C LEU A 74 9.27 -7.27 -0.07
N ALA A 75 8.70 -8.29 0.57
CA ALA A 75 9.43 -9.44 1.07
C ALA A 75 10.13 -10.21 -0.07
N GLY A 76 9.47 -10.35 -1.23
CA GLY A 76 10.05 -10.95 -2.43
C GLY A 76 11.28 -10.18 -2.92
N VAL A 77 11.19 -8.86 -3.01
CA VAL A 77 12.34 -8.01 -3.40
C VAL A 77 13.49 -8.16 -2.41
N VAL A 78 13.23 -8.14 -1.11
CA VAL A 78 14.28 -8.30 -0.08
C VAL A 78 14.94 -9.68 -0.14
N LEU A 79 14.15 -10.75 -0.32
CA LEU A 79 14.67 -12.11 -0.44
C LEU A 79 15.55 -12.26 -1.69
N VAL A 80 15.09 -11.78 -2.84
CA VAL A 80 15.87 -11.78 -4.07
C VAL A 80 17.14 -10.96 -3.88
N TYR A 81 17.04 -9.77 -3.28
CA TYR A 81 18.19 -8.92 -3.01
C TYR A 81 19.22 -9.63 -2.13
N GLN A 82 18.80 -10.28 -1.04
CA GLN A 82 19.72 -11.00 -0.14
C GLN A 82 20.35 -12.23 -0.81
N ALA A 83 19.58 -13.00 -1.56
CA ALA A 83 20.09 -14.16 -2.29
C ALA A 83 21.10 -13.73 -3.36
N LEU A 84 20.79 -12.65 -4.08
CA LEU A 84 21.66 -12.08 -5.09
C LEU A 84 22.91 -11.48 -4.42
N TYR A 85 22.79 -10.53 -3.50
CA TYR A 85 23.97 -9.93 -2.84
C TYR A 85 24.82 -10.94 -2.07
N GLY A 86 24.23 -11.96 -1.46
CA GLY A 86 24.98 -13.04 -0.81
C GLY A 86 25.86 -13.82 -1.79
N HIS A 87 25.35 -14.11 -2.99
CA HIS A 87 26.10 -14.79 -4.04
C HIS A 87 27.13 -13.85 -4.70
N TYR A 88 26.75 -12.59 -4.95
CA TYR A 88 27.63 -11.60 -5.57
C TYR A 88 28.75 -11.15 -4.65
N ARG A 89 28.63 -11.23 -3.32
CA ARG A 89 29.76 -10.95 -2.40
C ARG A 89 30.94 -11.90 -2.64
N GLN A 90 30.67 -13.19 -2.85
CA GLN A 90 31.72 -14.17 -3.13
C GLN A 90 32.31 -13.97 -4.53
N GLU A 91 31.49 -13.58 -5.50
CA GLU A 91 31.93 -13.29 -6.86
C GLU A 91 32.71 -11.96 -6.94
N TYR A 92 32.33 -10.93 -6.16
CA TYR A 92 32.99 -9.62 -6.14
C TYR A 92 34.40 -9.68 -5.58
N GLU A 93 34.70 -10.52 -4.58
CA GLU A 93 36.09 -10.70 -4.12
C GLU A 93 36.97 -11.35 -5.19
N ARG A 94 36.42 -12.30 -5.95
CA ARG A 94 37.11 -12.89 -7.10
C ARG A 94 37.31 -11.87 -8.23
N LEU A 95 36.28 -11.09 -8.55
CA LEU A 95 36.37 -10.02 -9.56
C LEU A 95 37.30 -8.88 -9.15
N LEU A 96 37.36 -8.51 -7.86
CA LEU A 96 38.30 -7.48 -7.38
C LEU A 96 39.74 -7.97 -7.46
N GLY A 97 40.01 -9.24 -7.19
CA GLY A 97 41.33 -9.85 -7.42
C GLY A 97 41.71 -9.84 -8.90
N GLU A 98 40.76 -10.18 -9.77
CA GLU A 98 40.98 -10.21 -11.22
C GLU A 98 41.12 -8.80 -11.82
N VAL A 99 40.37 -7.81 -11.35
CA VAL A 99 40.49 -6.40 -11.75
C VAL A 99 41.74 -5.75 -11.18
N ALA A 100 42.15 -6.04 -9.95
CA ALA A 100 43.42 -5.55 -9.40
C ALA A 100 44.62 -6.14 -10.16
N TYR A 101 44.55 -7.43 -10.51
CA TYR A 101 45.53 -8.08 -11.35
C TYR A 101 45.53 -7.50 -12.78
N LEU A 102 44.37 -7.32 -13.41
CA LEU A 102 44.25 -6.68 -14.73
C LEU A 102 44.72 -5.22 -14.70
N LYS A 103 44.50 -4.49 -13.60
CA LYS A 103 44.96 -3.11 -13.43
C LYS A 103 46.47 -3.04 -13.22
N ALA A 104 47.08 -4.02 -12.56
CA ALA A 104 48.53 -4.17 -12.47
C ALA A 104 49.15 -4.56 -13.83
N VAL A 105 48.52 -5.48 -14.57
CA VAL A 105 48.96 -5.88 -15.92
C VAL A 105 48.76 -4.75 -16.94
N ASN A 106 47.67 -4.00 -16.87
CA ASN A 106 47.40 -2.87 -17.76
C ASN A 106 48.23 -1.62 -17.39
N GLY A 107 48.62 -1.49 -16.12
CA GLY A 107 49.54 -0.46 -15.63
C GLY A 107 51.01 -0.77 -15.94
N ALA A 108 51.36 -2.04 -16.18
CA ALA A 108 52.67 -2.42 -16.67
C ALA A 108 52.84 -1.95 -18.12
N ASP A 109 53.91 -1.20 -18.39
CA ASP A 109 54.25 -0.70 -19.72
C ASP A 109 54.78 -1.84 -20.61
N VAL A 110 53.89 -2.76 -20.99
CA VAL A 110 54.17 -3.88 -21.91
C VAL A 110 53.72 -3.48 -23.31
N ALA A 111 54.67 -3.41 -24.25
CA ALA A 111 54.43 -3.06 -25.64
C ALA A 111 54.82 -4.24 -26.56
N PRO A 112 54.08 -4.48 -27.66
CA PRO A 112 54.47 -5.48 -28.65
C PRO A 112 55.74 -4.99 -29.38
N CYS A 113 56.82 -5.78 -29.31
CA CYS A 113 58.12 -5.43 -29.88
C CYS A 113 58.37 -6.00 -31.28
N GLY A 114 57.34 -6.59 -31.90
CA GLY A 114 57.49 -7.38 -33.12
C GLY A 114 58.00 -8.81 -32.87
N ASP A 115 57.82 -9.68 -33.86
CA ASP A 115 58.20 -11.11 -33.82
C ASP A 115 57.57 -11.95 -32.69
N GLY A 116 56.33 -11.65 -32.30
CA GLY A 116 55.63 -12.38 -31.23
C GLY A 116 56.25 -12.21 -29.84
N ARG A 117 57.12 -11.20 -29.65
CA ARG A 117 57.78 -10.88 -28.38
C ARG A 117 57.18 -9.63 -27.75
N LEU A 118 57.02 -9.66 -26.43
CA LEU A 118 56.54 -8.55 -25.61
C LEU A 118 57.74 -7.87 -24.95
N CYS A 119 57.85 -6.54 -25.07
CA CYS A 119 58.82 -5.75 -24.33
C CYS A 119 58.14 -5.10 -23.14
N ALA A 120 58.75 -5.19 -21.97
CA ALA A 120 58.33 -4.49 -20.76
C ALA A 120 59.46 -3.58 -20.28
N ARG A 121 59.15 -2.37 -19.84
CA ARG A 121 60.13 -1.46 -19.25
C ARG A 121 60.38 -1.86 -17.79
N ILE A 122 61.51 -2.50 -17.51
CA ILE A 122 61.82 -3.04 -16.18
C ILE A 122 62.46 -1.96 -15.31
N ASP A 123 62.05 -1.86 -14.05
CA ASP A 123 62.75 -1.05 -13.05
C ASP A 123 64.02 -1.80 -12.60
N GLU A 124 65.18 -1.33 -13.06
CA GLU A 124 66.47 -1.92 -12.69
C GLU A 124 66.89 -1.62 -11.25
N ALA A 125 66.25 -0.64 -10.58
CA ALA A 125 66.52 -0.26 -9.20
C ALA A 125 65.67 -1.04 -8.18
N ALA A 126 64.66 -1.79 -8.62
CA ALA A 126 63.79 -2.56 -7.74
C ALA A 126 64.47 -3.87 -7.27
N PRO A 127 64.29 -4.29 -6.00
CA PRO A 127 64.82 -5.56 -5.51
C PRO A 127 64.25 -6.74 -6.32
N PRO A 128 65.08 -7.72 -6.70
CA PRO A 128 64.60 -8.90 -7.40
C PRO A 128 63.65 -9.71 -6.49
N LEU A 129 62.53 -10.16 -7.07
CA LEU A 129 61.46 -10.90 -6.41
C LEU A 129 61.49 -12.37 -6.85
N GLY A 130 61.13 -13.28 -5.93
CA GLY A 130 61.14 -14.74 -6.13
C GLY A 130 62.38 -15.42 -5.56
N GLY A 131 62.26 -16.71 -5.24
CA GLY A 131 63.28 -17.50 -4.51
C GLY A 131 64.68 -17.51 -5.13
N ASP A 132 64.78 -17.27 -6.45
CA ASP A 132 66.05 -17.14 -7.18
C ASP A 132 66.19 -15.79 -7.90
N GLY A 133 65.44 -14.76 -7.49
CA GLY A 133 65.49 -13.42 -8.08
C GLY A 133 65.00 -13.33 -9.53
N GLN A 134 64.13 -14.26 -9.93
CA GLN A 134 63.68 -14.46 -11.32
C GLN A 134 62.71 -13.37 -11.83
N TYR A 135 62.18 -12.52 -10.95
CA TYR A 135 61.19 -11.51 -11.30
C TYR A 135 61.69 -10.10 -10.95
N ARG A 136 61.47 -9.14 -11.84
CA ARG A 136 61.71 -7.70 -11.61
C ARG A 136 60.44 -6.91 -11.87
N LEU A 137 60.23 -5.84 -11.11
CA LEU A 137 59.07 -4.98 -11.25
C LEU A 137 59.14 -4.21 -12.58
N VAL A 138 57.99 -4.11 -13.26
CA VAL A 138 57.83 -3.33 -14.49
C VAL A 138 57.41 -1.91 -14.10
N LEU A 139 58.02 -0.91 -14.71
CA LEU A 139 57.67 0.49 -14.53
C LEU A 139 56.22 0.77 -14.96
N PRO A 140 55.53 1.67 -14.27
CA PRO A 140 54.21 2.13 -14.69
C PRO A 140 54.31 2.85 -16.04
N ARG A 141 53.32 2.64 -16.91
CA ARG A 141 53.19 3.39 -18.17
C ARG A 141 52.99 4.89 -17.86
N PRO A 142 53.75 5.81 -18.51
CA PRO A 142 53.59 7.26 -18.33
C PRO A 142 52.25 7.79 -18.87
#